data_AF-A0A6I2UF69-F1
#
_entry.id   AF-A0A6I2UF69-F1
#
_cell.length_a   1.000
_cell.length_b   1.000
_cell.length_c   1.000
_cell.angle_alpha   90.00
_cell.angle_beta   90.00
_cell.angle_gamma   90.00
#
_symmetry.space_group_name_H-M   'P 1'
#
loop_
_entity.id
_entity.type
_entity.pdbx_description
1 polymer ?
#
loop_
_entity_poly.entity_id
_entity_poly.type
_entity_poly.pdbx_seq_one_letter_code
_entity_poly.pdbx_strand_id
1 'polypeptide(L)'
;MTMETNTISMYETVIDRNNKKHKVFSVRFKDLQIVTSFTEKYNPDFLTMYLLAPVSEDGEVVKDKDGNIDYNNGFKDDLLEIIECALDYRESREQIEEWLDMAIAKEIINTFLGLSQFKKKAM
;
A
#
# COMPACT_ATOMS: atom_id res chain seq x y z
N MET A 1 39.53 -8.16 -9.18
CA MET A 1 38.57 -7.70 -8.17
C MET A 1 37.30 -7.30 -8.90
N THR A 2 36.30 -8.17 -8.92
CA THR A 2 34.98 -7.89 -9.50
C THR A 2 34.22 -6.97 -8.55
N MET A 3 34.22 -5.68 -8.87
CA MET A 3 33.40 -4.69 -8.15
C MET A 3 31.93 -4.90 -8.51
N GLU A 4 31.24 -5.45 -7.51
CA GLU A 4 29.93 -5.08 -6.99
C GLU A 4 28.76 -4.88 -7.97
N THR A 5 27.77 -5.73 -7.76
CA THR A 5 26.42 -5.75 -8.32
C THR A 5 25.79 -4.35 -8.26
N ASN A 6 25.87 -3.63 -9.37
CA ASN A 6 25.30 -2.31 -9.52
C ASN A 6 23.77 -2.42 -9.69
N THR A 7 23.06 -2.62 -8.58
CA THR A 7 21.59 -2.59 -8.54
C THR A 7 21.19 -1.32 -7.80
N ILE A 8 21.11 -0.22 -8.56
CA ILE A 8 20.52 1.04 -8.08
C ILE A 8 19.04 0.74 -7.83
N SER A 9 18.66 0.30 -6.63
CA SER A 9 17.25 0.28 -6.25
C SER A 9 16.82 1.75 -6.13
N MET A 10 15.97 2.22 -7.05
CA MET A 10 15.35 3.52 -6.88
C MET A 10 14.43 3.44 -5.65
N TYR A 11 14.75 4.23 -4.63
CA TYR A 11 13.91 4.43 -3.48
C TYR A 11 13.69 5.91 -3.26
N GLU A 12 12.51 6.24 -2.76
CA GLU A 12 12.20 7.55 -2.22
C GLU A 12 11.95 7.43 -0.72
N THR A 13 11.86 8.56 -0.02
CA THR A 13 11.67 8.58 1.43
C THR A 13 10.37 9.29 1.76
N VAL A 14 9.51 8.62 2.52
CA VAL A 14 8.33 9.20 3.17
C VAL A 14 8.64 9.41 4.65
N ILE A 15 8.11 10.47 5.24
CA ILE A 15 8.34 10.83 6.65
C ILE A 15 7.04 10.62 7.43
N ASP A 16 7.09 9.87 8.53
CA ASP A 16 5.92 9.65 9.38
C ASP A 16 5.62 10.85 10.30
N ARG A 17 4.52 10.77 11.05
CA ARG A 17 4.12 11.76 12.07
C ARG A 17 5.13 11.94 13.20
N ASN A 18 6.07 11.01 13.38
CA ASN A 18 7.13 11.02 14.39
C ASN A 18 8.48 11.53 13.83
N ASN A 19 8.52 12.04 12.59
CA ASN A 19 9.73 12.41 11.84
C ASN A 19 10.68 11.24 11.53
N LYS A 20 10.22 9.99 11.62
CA LYS A 20 10.94 8.80 11.17
C LYS A 20 10.85 8.69 9.65
N LYS A 21 11.96 8.32 9.03
CA LYS A 21 12.11 8.19 7.57
C LYS A 21 11.89 6.74 7.16
N HIS A 22 11.01 6.53 6.18
CA HIS A 22 10.67 5.23 5.63
C HIS A 22 11.06 5.18 4.16
N LYS A 23 11.80 4.15 3.74
CA LYS A 23 12.22 3.99 2.35
C LYS A 23 11.14 3.25 1.57
N VAL A 24 10.66 3.89 0.51
CA VAL A 24 9.70 3.32 -0.44
C VAL A 24 10.45 2.92 -1.70
N PHE A 25 10.35 1.66 -2.11
CA PHE A 25 11.10 1.07 -3.22
C PHE A 25 10.19 0.83 -4.43
N SER A 26 10.72 0.81 -5.65
CA SER A 26 9.94 0.35 -6.81
C SER A 26 9.45 -1.10 -6.66
N VAL A 27 8.31 -1.43 -7.26
CA VAL A 27 7.72 -2.79 -7.29
C VAL A 27 8.74 -3.84 -7.70
N ARG A 28 8.80 -4.93 -6.93
CA ARG A 28 9.58 -6.11 -7.28
C ARG A 28 8.74 -7.07 -8.10
N PHE A 29 9.39 -7.83 -8.97
CA PHE A 29 8.73 -8.81 -9.83
C PHE A 29 7.86 -9.81 -9.05
N LYS A 30 8.33 -10.26 -7.88
CA LYS A 30 7.59 -11.18 -7.01
C LYS A 30 6.27 -10.61 -6.47
N ASP A 31 6.15 -9.29 -6.38
CA ASP A 31 5.01 -8.60 -5.77
C ASP A 31 4.06 -8.02 -6.84
N LEU A 32 4.33 -8.26 -8.13
CA LEU A 32 3.58 -7.69 -9.26
C LEU A 32 2.09 -8.06 -9.22
N GLN A 33 1.76 -9.30 -8.81
CA GLN A 33 0.37 -9.75 -8.72
C GLN A 33 -0.40 -9.04 -7.59
N ILE A 34 0.24 -8.82 -6.44
CA ILE A 34 -0.33 -8.09 -5.31
C ILE A 34 -0.65 -6.66 -5.75
N VAL A 35 0.32 -6.00 -6.39
CA VAL A 35 0.18 -4.61 -6.86
C VAL A 35 -0.91 -4.48 -7.90
N THR A 36 -0.93 -5.39 -8.88
CA THR A 36 -1.96 -5.40 -9.94
C THR A 36 -3.34 -5.54 -9.33
N SER A 37 -3.54 -6.55 -8.48
CA SER A 37 -4.82 -6.81 -7.81
C SER A 37 -5.28 -5.61 -6.96
N PHE A 38 -4.35 -4.97 -6.25
CA PHE A 38 -4.65 -3.76 -5.47
C PHE A 38 -5.14 -2.62 -6.37
N THR A 39 -4.44 -2.35 -7.48
CA THR A 39 -4.78 -1.24 -8.39
C THR A 39 -6.02 -1.48 -9.25
N GLU A 40 -6.42 -2.75 -9.44
CA GLU A 40 -7.69 -3.10 -10.09
C GLU A 40 -8.89 -2.86 -9.17
N LYS A 41 -8.72 -3.09 -7.87
CA LYS A 41 -9.77 -2.93 -6.86
C LYS A 41 -9.91 -1.48 -6.37
N TYR A 42 -8.79 -0.79 -6.17
CA TYR A 42 -8.75 0.47 -5.44
C TYR A 42 -8.08 1.58 -6.23
N ASN A 43 -8.70 2.75 -6.19
CA ASN A 43 -8.06 3.99 -6.60
C ASN A 43 -7.41 4.67 -5.37
N PRO A 44 -6.08 4.93 -5.37
CA PRO A 44 -5.36 5.59 -4.28
C PRO A 44 -5.89 6.96 -3.85
N ASP A 45 -6.68 7.64 -4.69
CA ASP A 45 -7.30 8.90 -4.30
C ASP A 45 -8.50 8.74 -3.37
N PHE A 46 -9.09 7.55 -3.29
CA PHE A 46 -10.30 7.27 -2.52
C PHE A 46 -10.08 6.28 -1.35
N LEU A 47 -8.83 6.10 -0.91
CA LEU A 47 -8.47 5.16 0.18
C LEU A 47 -9.31 5.34 1.45
N THR A 48 -9.62 6.59 1.84
CA THR A 48 -10.47 6.87 3.01
C THR A 48 -11.92 6.42 2.81
N MET A 49 -12.43 6.43 1.59
CA MET A 49 -13.78 5.95 1.29
C MET A 49 -13.84 4.43 1.39
N TYR A 50 -12.82 3.73 0.89
CA TYR A 50 -12.74 2.27 1.01
C TYR A 50 -12.61 1.83 2.47
N LEU A 51 -11.86 2.57 3.31
CA LEU A 51 -11.77 2.27 4.75
C LEU A 51 -13.13 2.36 5.47
N LEU A 52 -14.02 3.25 5.01
CA LEU A 52 -15.33 3.49 5.60
C LEU A 52 -16.47 2.75 4.88
N ALA A 53 -16.15 1.99 3.83
CA ALA A 53 -17.15 1.26 3.07
C ALA A 53 -17.63 0.04 3.88
N PRO A 54 -18.95 -0.14 4.07
CA PRO A 54 -19.45 -1.34 4.72
C PRO A 54 -19.27 -2.57 3.83
N VAL A 55 -19.32 -3.75 4.44
CA VAL A 55 -19.49 -5.00 3.70
C VAL A 55 -20.88 -4.98 3.05
N SER A 56 -20.94 -5.31 1.76
CA SER A 56 -22.19 -5.42 1.04
C SER A 56 -22.27 -6.73 0.27
N GLU A 57 -23.42 -7.39 0.37
CA GLU A 57 -23.77 -8.59 -0.39
C GLU A 57 -25.05 -8.29 -1.18
N ASP A 58 -25.03 -8.51 -2.50
CA ASP A 58 -26.16 -8.27 -3.41
C ASP A 58 -26.80 -6.86 -3.32
N GLY A 59 -26.01 -5.84 -2.93
CA GLY A 59 -26.45 -4.46 -2.78
C GLY A 59 -27.09 -4.14 -1.42
N GLU A 60 -27.14 -5.10 -0.49
CA GLU A 60 -27.55 -4.89 0.88
C GLU A 60 -26.32 -4.78 1.80
N VAL A 61 -26.44 -3.97 2.86
CA VAL A 61 -25.38 -3.79 3.85
C VAL A 61 -25.44 -4.94 4.85
N VAL A 62 -24.32 -5.62 5.03
CA VAL A 62 -24.19 -6.74 5.97
C VAL A 62 -24.10 -6.19 7.41
N LYS A 63 -24.70 -6.94 8.34
CA LYS A 63 -24.62 -6.67 9.78
C LYS A 63 -23.76 -7.70 10.48
N ASP A 64 -23.05 -7.26 11.51
CA ASP A 64 -22.28 -8.12 12.39
C ASP A 64 -23.20 -8.95 13.33
N LYS A 65 -22.57 -9.78 14.18
CA LYS A 65 -23.26 -10.65 15.13
C LYS A 65 -24.06 -9.89 16.20
N ASP A 66 -23.74 -8.62 16.41
CA ASP A 66 -24.37 -7.73 17.38
C ASP A 66 -25.44 -6.82 16.74
N GLY A 67 -25.65 -6.93 15.43
CA GLY A 67 -26.63 -6.19 14.65
C GLY A 67 -26.17 -4.80 14.18
N ASN A 68 -24.89 -4.47 14.35
CA ASN A 68 -24.29 -3.24 13.81
C ASN A 68 -23.87 -3.44 12.35
N ILE A 69 -23.60 -2.35 11.63
CA ILE A 69 -23.09 -2.42 10.26
C ILE A 69 -21.66 -2.99 10.28
N ASP A 70 -21.41 -4.00 9.44
CA ASP A 70 -20.08 -4.56 9.27
C ASP A 70 -19.23 -3.68 8.33
N TYR A 71 -18.05 -3.27 8.80
CA TYR A 71 -17.06 -2.49 8.04
C TYR A 71 -15.80 -3.29 7.69
N ASN A 72 -15.76 -4.59 8.01
CA ASN A 72 -14.61 -5.45 7.75
C ASN A 72 -14.56 -5.93 6.30
N ASN A 73 -14.45 -4.98 5.36
CA ASN A 73 -14.50 -5.22 3.92
C ASN A 73 -13.16 -5.69 3.30
N GLY A 74 -12.16 -6.01 4.12
CA GLY A 74 -10.83 -6.46 3.69
C GLY A 74 -9.89 -5.35 3.19
N PHE A 75 -10.35 -4.11 3.02
CA PHE A 75 -9.52 -3.02 2.52
C PHE A 75 -8.30 -2.73 3.39
N LYS A 76 -8.45 -2.80 4.73
CA LYS A 76 -7.33 -2.56 5.66
C LYS A 76 -6.19 -3.57 5.44
N ASP A 77 -6.53 -4.84 5.23
CA ASP A 77 -5.53 -5.89 5.02
C ASP A 77 -4.83 -5.74 3.67
N ASP A 78 -5.59 -5.47 2.61
CA ASP A 78 -5.05 -5.17 1.27
C ASP A 78 -4.14 -3.93 1.29
N LEU A 79 -4.52 -2.89 2.06
CA LEU A 79 -3.74 -1.67 2.25
C LEU A 79 -2.43 -1.93 2.98
N LEU A 80 -2.44 -2.73 4.04
CA LEU A 80 -1.22 -3.08 4.76
C LEU A 80 -0.29 -3.93 3.89
N GLU A 81 -0.84 -4.90 3.14
CA GLU A 81 -0.05 -5.75 2.25
C GLU A 81 0.66 -4.94 1.15
N ILE A 82 -0.01 -3.96 0.52
CA ILE A 82 0.64 -3.12 -0.49
C ILE A 82 1.72 -2.21 0.12
N ILE A 83 1.54 -1.76 1.37
CA ILE A 83 2.54 -0.97 2.09
C ILE A 83 3.75 -1.84 2.46
N GLU A 84 3.53 -3.09 2.90
CA GLU A 84 4.61 -4.06 3.13
C GLU A 84 5.44 -4.26 1.86
N CYS A 85 4.79 -4.38 0.69
CA CYS A 85 5.46 -4.43 -0.61
C CYS A 85 6.28 -3.16 -0.87
N ALA A 86 5.68 -1.99 -0.66
CA ALA A 86 6.31 -0.68 -0.88
C ALA A 86 7.55 -0.46 -0.02
N LEU A 87 7.53 -0.97 1.21
CA LEU A 87 8.64 -0.90 2.16
C LEU A 87 9.62 -2.07 2.01
N ASP A 88 9.43 -2.90 0.97
CA ASP A 88 10.26 -4.07 0.71
C ASP A 88 10.33 -5.04 1.91
N TYR A 89 9.22 -5.18 2.64
CA TYR A 89 9.08 -6.03 3.82
C TYR A 89 10.14 -5.79 4.90
N ARG A 90 10.71 -4.58 4.96
CA ARG A 90 11.75 -4.21 5.94
C ARG A 90 11.20 -3.86 7.31
N GLU A 91 9.90 -3.59 7.38
CA GLU A 91 9.14 -3.33 8.61
C GLU A 91 8.03 -4.38 8.68
N SER A 92 7.78 -4.90 9.88
CA SER A 92 6.67 -5.83 10.08
C SER A 92 5.33 -5.10 10.04
N ARG A 93 4.24 -5.84 9.81
CA ARG A 93 2.88 -5.29 9.86
C ARG A 93 2.61 -4.53 11.16
N GLU A 94 3.00 -5.09 12.31
CA GLU A 94 2.83 -4.44 13.62
C GLU A 94 3.60 -3.11 13.70
N GLN A 95 4.84 -3.09 13.19
CA GLN A 95 5.63 -1.86 13.16
C GLN A 95 4.98 -0.81 12.27
N ILE A 96 4.44 -1.20 11.11
CA ILE A 96 3.74 -0.29 10.20
C ILE A 96 2.52 0.31 10.89
N GLU A 97 1.70 -0.51 11.55
CA GLU A 97 0.47 -0.05 12.23
C GLU A 97 0.73 0.98 13.35
N GLU A 98 1.92 0.99 13.97
CA GLU A 98 2.26 1.95 15.03
C GLU A 98 2.37 3.40 14.54
N TRP A 99 2.83 3.61 13.30
CA TRP A 99 3.09 4.94 12.75
C TRP A 99 2.22 5.31 11.56
N LEU A 100 1.59 4.32 10.92
CA LEU A 100 0.80 4.56 9.72
C LEU A 100 -0.49 5.33 10.02
N ASP A 101 -0.69 6.42 9.28
CA ASP A 101 -1.97 7.07 9.13
C ASP A 101 -2.37 7.14 7.66
N MET A 102 -3.61 7.53 7.38
CA MET A 102 -4.13 7.54 6.01
C MET A 102 -3.43 8.53 5.08
N ALA A 103 -2.87 9.63 5.60
CA ALA A 103 -2.13 10.58 4.78
C ALA A 103 -0.80 9.96 4.35
N ILE A 104 -0.09 9.33 5.29
CA ILE A 104 1.16 8.61 5.03
C ILE A 104 0.91 7.42 4.11
N ALA A 105 -0.17 6.65 4.31
CA ALA A 105 -0.54 5.53 3.44
C ALA A 105 -0.71 5.98 1.99
N LYS A 106 -1.43 7.10 1.78
CA LYS A 106 -1.60 7.69 0.45
C LYS A 106 -0.26 8.13 -0.17
N GLU A 107 0.60 8.77 0.62
CA GLU A 107 1.92 9.20 0.17
C GLU A 107 2.80 8.01 -0.25
N ILE A 108 2.85 6.95 0.58
CA ILE A 108 3.59 5.72 0.30
C ILE A 108 3.08 5.08 -0.99
N ILE A 109 1.76 4.91 -1.15
CA ILE A 109 1.19 4.27 -2.34
C ILE A 109 1.46 5.07 -3.60
N ASN A 110 1.26 6.40 -3.57
CA ASN A 110 1.54 7.25 -4.71
C ASN A 110 3.02 7.23 -5.10
N THR A 111 3.91 7.29 -4.11
CA THR A 111 5.36 7.17 -4.31
C THR A 111 5.71 5.81 -4.91
N PHE A 112 5.15 4.73 -4.34
CA PHE A 112 5.39 3.36 -4.76
C PHE A 112 4.98 3.10 -6.21
N LEU A 113 3.74 3.47 -6.55
CA LEU A 113 3.21 3.34 -7.91
C LEU A 113 3.95 4.27 -8.87
N GLY A 114 4.27 5.49 -8.46
CA GLY A 114 5.07 6.44 -9.24
C GLY A 114 6.44 5.88 -9.62
N LEU A 115 7.21 5.40 -8.63
CA LEU A 115 8.51 4.74 -8.84
C LEU A 115 8.39 3.53 -9.78
N SER A 116 7.27 2.82 -9.71
CA SER A 116 7.03 1.60 -10.50
C SER A 116 6.54 1.88 -11.92
N GLN A 117 6.06 3.10 -12.19
CA GLN A 117 5.65 3.55 -13.52
C GLN A 117 6.81 4.18 -14.33
N PHE A 118 8.00 4.39 -13.76
CA PHE A 118 9.14 5.01 -14.46
C PHE A 118 10.00 4.05 -15.32
N LYS A 119 9.38 3.50 -16.38
CA LYS A 119 9.96 3.43 -17.75
C LYS A 119 8.87 3.16 -18.82
N LYS A 120 7.85 4.02 -18.89
CA LYS A 120 7.33 4.46 -20.20
C LYS A 120 7.87 5.87 -20.51
N LYS A 121 9.20 6.00 -20.62
CA LYS A 121 9.83 7.12 -21.34
C LYS A 121 10.17 6.61 -22.74
N ALA A 122 9.38 7.04 -23.71
CA ALA A 122 9.55 6.98 -25.17
C ALA A 122 10.43 5.84 -25.73
N MET A 123 9.78 4.87 -26.39
CA MET A 123 10.25 4.48 -27.73
C MET A 123 9.60 5.41 -28.74
#